data_AF-A0A661DWC5-F1
#
_entry.id   AF-A0A661DWC5-F1
#
_cell.length_a   1.000
_cell.length_b   1.000
_cell.length_c   1.000
_cell.angle_alpha   90.00
_cell.angle_beta   90.00
_cell.angle_gamma   90.00
#
_symmetry.space_group_name_H-M   'P 1'
#
loop_
_entity.id
_entity.type
_entity.pdbx_description
1 polymer ?
#
loop_
_entity_poly.entity_id
_entity_poly.type
_entity_poly.pdbx_seq_one_letter_code
_entity_poly.pdbx_strand_id
1 'polypeptide(L)' 'LEAVLYRGGELPRGEAAKILDVGARQARRVVAMLLQSGVLVSESSRAPLFLNFPAHLAGEWMPGLFPENY' A
#
# COMPACT_ATOMS: atom_id res chain seq x y z
N LEU A 1 6.16 0.36 -6.04
CA LEU A 1 4.89 -0.26 -5.54
C LEU A 1 4.96 -1.78 -5.45
N GLU A 2 5.86 -2.43 -6.19
CA GLU A 2 5.96 -3.90 -6.36
C GLU A 2 6.31 -4.68 -5.08
N ALA A 3 7.06 -4.10 -4.16
CA ALA A 3 7.55 -4.78 -2.96
C ALA A 3 6.48 -5.12 -1.90
N VAL A 4 5.29 -4.52 -1.97
CA VAL A 4 4.17 -4.90 -1.09
C VAL A 4 3.30 -6.00 -1.74
N LEU A 5 3.30 -6.07 -3.08
CA LEU A 5 2.62 -7.14 -3.83
C LEU A 5 3.35 -8.49 -3.69
N TYR A 6 4.66 -8.49 -3.46
CA TYR A 6 5.48 -9.71 -3.41
C TYR A 6 5.66 -10.36 -2.03
N ARG A 7 5.19 -9.75 -0.93
CA ARG A 7 5.55 -10.17 0.45
C ARG A 7 4.38 -10.53 1.36
N GLY A 8 3.34 -11.17 0.82
CA GLY A 8 2.28 -11.76 1.65
C GLY A 8 1.42 -10.75 2.41
N GLY A 9 1.35 -9.51 1.94
CA GLY A 9 0.45 -8.48 2.46
C GLY A 9 0.94 -7.70 3.67
N GLU A 10 2.04 -8.09 4.34
CA GLU A 10 2.54 -7.43 5.56
C GLU A 10 3.81 -6.61 5.33
N LEU A 11 3.78 -5.36 5.79
CA LEU A 11 4.87 -4.40 5.72
C LEU A 11 5.19 -3.84 7.13
N PRO A 12 6.33 -4.20 7.72
CA PRO A 12 6.81 -3.56 8.94
C PRO A 12 7.06 -2.06 8.69
N ARG A 13 6.54 -1.20 9.56
CA ARG A 13 6.66 0.28 9.42
C ARG A 13 8.10 0.76 9.31
N GLY A 14 9.03 0.09 9.98
CA GLY A 14 10.47 0.40 9.93
C GLY A 14 11.13 0.11 8.57
N GLU A 15 10.55 -0.80 7.78
CA GLU A 15 11.09 -1.19 6.47
C GLU A 15 10.57 -0.33 5.31
N ALA A 16 9.55 0.49 5.56
CA ALA A 16 8.92 1.32 4.53
C ALA A 16 9.92 2.22 3.79
N ALA A 17 10.93 2.77 4.48
CA ALA A 17 11.96 3.60 3.86
C ALA A 17 12.85 2.81 2.90
N LYS A 18 13.24 1.59 3.29
CA LYS A 18 14.04 0.68 2.47
C LYS A 18 13.27 0.22 1.24
N ILE A 19 11.98 -0.04 1.39
CA ILE A 19 11.11 -0.55 0.33
C ILE A 19 10.75 0.52 -0.69
N LEU A 20 10.51 1.74 -0.22
CA LEU A 20 10.22 2.88 -1.07
C LEU A 20 11.48 3.52 -1.66
N ASP A 21 12.67 3.08 -1.24
CA ASP A 21 13.97 3.64 -1.59
C ASP A 21 14.04 5.16 -1.40
N VAL A 22 13.53 5.63 -0.25
CA VAL A 22 13.49 7.05 0.10
C VAL A 22 13.90 7.27 1.55
N GLY A 23 14.29 8.50 1.86
CA GLY A 23 14.61 8.90 3.24
C GLY A 23 13.44 8.68 4.21
N ALA A 24 13.74 8.37 5.47
CA ALA A 24 12.74 8.01 6.49
C ALA A 24 11.60 9.02 6.65
N ARG A 25 11.87 10.33 6.48
CA ARG A 25 10.83 11.38 6.54
C ARG A 25 9.85 11.27 5.37
N GLN A 26 10.37 11.05 4.17
CA GLN A 26 9.56 10.90 2.97
C GLN A 26 8.76 9.60 3.02
N ALA A 27 9.38 8.51 3.48
CA ALA A 27 8.71 7.23 3.68
C ALA A 27 7.50 7.36 4.60
N ARG A 28 7.63 8.03 5.76
CA ARG A 28 6.50 8.29 6.68
C ARG A 28 5.39 9.10 6.02
N ARG A 29 5.74 10.11 5.20
CA ARG A 29 4.77 10.93 4.46
C ARG A 29 3.99 10.09 3.45
N VAL A 30 4.68 9.27 2.67
CA VAL A 30 4.07 8.37 1.68
C VAL A 30 3.15 7.37 2.37
N VAL A 31 3.61 6.71 3.43
CA VAL A 31 2.79 5.79 4.23
C VAL A 31 1.53 6.46 4.77
N ALA A 32 1.64 7.69 5.29
CA ALA A 32 0.48 8.42 5.79
C ALA A 32 -0.55 8.72 4.68
N MET A 33 -0.10 9.12 3.48
CA MET A 33 -0.99 9.33 2.35
C MET A 33 -1.66 8.04 1.90
N LEU A 34 -0.91 6.92 1.85
CA LEU A 34 -1.47 5.62 1.46
C LEU A 34 -2.49 5.11 2.47
N LEU A 35 -2.24 5.30 3.78
CA LEU A 35 -3.22 5.01 4.84
C LEU A 35 -4.49 5.87 4.68
N GLN A 36 -4.35 7.16 4.38
CA GLN A 36 -5.49 8.05 4.15
C GLN A 36 -6.32 7.63 2.93
N SER A 37 -5.66 7.17 1.86
CA SER A 37 -6.34 6.66 0.66
C SER A 37 -6.94 5.25 0.83
N GLY A 38 -6.75 4.60 1.98
CA GLY A 38 -7.23 3.24 2.24
C GLY A 38 -6.49 2.15 1.47
N VAL A 39 -5.38 2.50 0.79
CA VAL A 39 -4.46 1.59 0.10
C VAL A 39 -3.64 0.76 1.10
N LEU A 40 -3.21 1.41 2.18
CA LEU A 40 -2.66 0.71 3.33
C LEU A 40 -3.68 0.73 4.45
N VAL A 41 -3.72 -0.35 5.21
CA VAL A 41 -4.48 -0.44 6.47
C VAL A 41 -3.58 -0.91 7.59
N SER A 42 -3.95 -0.61 8.83
CA SER A 42 -3.19 -1.00 10.01
C SER A 42 -4.13 -0.98 11.21
N GLU A 43 -4.10 -2.02 12.03
CA GLU A 43 -4.98 -2.12 13.19
C GLU A 43 -4.61 -1.11 14.30
N SER A 44 -3.36 -0.62 14.31
CA SER A 44 -2.91 0.40 15.25
C SER A 44 -1.67 1.13 14.77
N SER A 45 -1.25 2.17 15.49
CA SER A 45 -0.03 2.92 15.19
C SER A 45 1.26 2.09 15.28
N ARG A 46 1.22 0.96 16.02
CA ARG A 46 2.35 0.04 16.20
C ARG A 46 2.21 -1.26 15.39
N ALA A 47 1.01 -1.54 14.87
CA ALA A 47 0.77 -2.72 14.06
C ALA A 47 1.49 -2.61 12.69
N PRO A 48 1.75 -3.76 12.04
CA PRO A 48 2.18 -3.80 10.65
C PRO A 48 1.22 -3.04 9.73
N LEU A 49 1.75 -2.63 8.58
CA LEU A 49 0.95 -2.08 7.48
C LEU A 49 0.53 -3.25 6.60
N PHE A 50 -0.72 -3.26 6.18
CA PHE A 50 -1.24 -4.24 5.26
C PHE A 50 -1.63 -3.57 3.95
N LEU A 51 -1.39 -4.23 2.82
CA LEU A 51 -1.95 -3.77 1.56
C LEU A 51 -3.44 -4.11 1.53
N ASN A 52 -4.24 -3.09 1.25
CA ASN A 52 -5.65 -3.23 0.98
C ASN A 52 -5.87 -2.96 -0.52
N PHE A 53 -6.79 -3.69 -1.12
CA PHE A 53 -7.18 -3.53 -2.52
C PHE A 53 -8.56 -2.87 -2.56
N PRO A 54 -8.65 -1.57 -2.30
CA PRO A 54 -9.95 -0.93 -2.31
C PRO A 54 -10.50 -0.97 -3.73
N ALA A 55 -11.76 -1.42 -3.87
CA ALA A 55 -12.40 -1.65 -5.17
C ALA A 55 -12.39 -0.40 -6.08
N HIS A 56 -12.35 0.81 -5.51
CA HIS A 56 -12.29 2.06 -6.27
C HIS A 56 -10.94 2.33 -6.95
N LEU A 57 -9.85 1.68 -6.52
CA LEU A 57 -8.52 1.75 -7.17
C LEU A 57 -8.22 0.53 -8.05
N ALA A 58 -9.11 -0.47 -8.07
CA ALA A 58 -8.88 -1.71 -8.81
C ALA A 58 -8.68 -1.47 -10.32
N GLY A 59 -9.39 -0.49 -10.90
CA GLY A 59 -9.24 -0.14 -12.32
C GLY A 59 -7.89 0.47 -12.70
N GLU A 60 -7.24 1.22 -11.79
CA GLU A 60 -5.93 1.82 -12.04
C GLU A 60 -4.77 0.86 -11.74
N TRP A 61 -4.94 -0.02 -10.75
CA TRP A 61 -3.87 -0.89 -10.25
C TRP A 61 -3.86 -2.26 -10.94
N MET A 62 -5.02 -2.71 -11.41
CA MET A 62 -5.20 -4.01 -12.06
C MET A 62 -6.10 -3.86 -13.29
N PRO A 63 -5.60 -3.22 -14.37
CA PRO A 63 -6.37 -3.12 -15.61
C PRO A 63 -6.75 -4.53 -16.10
N GLY A 64 -8.05 -4.75 -16.34
CA GLY A 64 -8.61 -6.05 -16.74
C GLY A 64 -9.06 -6.98 -15.60
N LEU A 65 -9.01 -6.56 -14.33
CA LEU A 65 -9.49 -7.38 -13.20
C LEU A 65 -11.02 -7.51 -13.15
N PHE A 66 -11.71 -6.49 -13.65
CA PHE A 66 -13.15 -6.51 -13.86
C PHE A 66 -13.40 -6.44 -15.37
N PRO A 67 -14.34 -7.24 -15.91
CA PRO A 67 -14.71 -7.10 -17.31
C PRO A 67 -15.19 -5.66 -17.53
N GLU A 68 -14.61 -5.01 -18.52
CA GLU A 68 -15.19 -3.82 -19.14
C GLU A 68 -16.53 -4.28 -19.75
N ASN A 69 -17.60 -4.20 -18.97
CA ASN A 69 -18.90 -4.65 -19.44
C ASN A 69 -19.37 -3.73 -20.58
N TYR A 70 -19.38 -4.32 -21.79
CA TYR A 70 -20.26 -4.16 -22.96
C TYR A 70 -20.78 -2.77 -23.34
#